data_AF-A0A5K1JC23-F1
#
_entry.id   AF-A0A5K1JC23-F1
#
_cell.length_a   1.000
_cell.length_b   1.000
_cell.length_c   1.000
_cell.angle_alpha   90.00
_cell.angle_beta   90.00
_cell.angle_gamma   90.00
#
_symmetry.space_group_name_H-M   'P 1'
#
loop_
_entity.id
_entity.type
_entity.pdbx_description
1 polymer ?
#
loop_
_entity_poly.entity_id
_entity_poly.type
_entity_poly.pdbx_seq_one_letter_code
_entity_poly.pdbx_strand_id
1 'polypeptide(L)'
;MATYKLADGKVLTDRDIEEMAREWEEGTWEGPLVELRVGRPRLSEEPNANLSFKCPESSAALIAAAAKELGIKKSAFMREAAVEKAVRILAAAG
;
A
#
# COMPACT_ATOMS: atom_id res chain seq x y z
N MET A 1 28.74 -2.44 -26.41
CA MET A 1 28.17 -3.42 -25.47
C MET A 1 28.26 -2.82 -24.10
N ALA A 2 27.13 -2.31 -23.59
CA ALA A 2 27.04 -1.80 -22.24
C ALA A 2 26.87 -2.98 -21.25
N THR A 3 27.20 -2.69 -20.00
CA THR A 3 27.02 -3.62 -18.88
C THR A 3 26.22 -2.92 -17.80
N TYR A 4 25.30 -3.66 -17.19
CA TYR A 4 24.34 -3.17 -16.22
C TYR A 4 24.47 -3.97 -14.94
N LYS A 5 24.75 -3.27 -13.84
CA LYS A 5 24.86 -3.91 -12.52
C LYS A 5 23.51 -3.84 -11.80
N LEU A 6 22.96 -4.99 -11.49
CA LEU A 6 21.73 -5.14 -10.72
C LEU A 6 21.98 -4.93 -9.23
N ALA A 7 20.90 -4.67 -8.48
CA ALA A 7 20.96 -4.45 -7.03
C ALA A 7 21.43 -5.70 -6.26
N ASP A 8 21.24 -6.89 -6.82
CA ASP A 8 21.75 -8.16 -6.27
C ASP A 8 23.23 -8.43 -6.63
N GLY A 9 23.89 -7.48 -7.30
CA GLY A 9 25.29 -7.54 -7.67
C GLY A 9 25.59 -8.28 -8.97
N LYS A 10 24.57 -8.90 -9.61
CA LYS A 10 24.73 -9.50 -10.94
C LYS A 10 25.00 -8.44 -12.00
N VAL A 11 25.73 -8.81 -13.03
CA VAL A 11 26.02 -7.95 -14.18
C VAL A 11 25.35 -8.56 -15.40
N LEU A 12 24.46 -7.78 -16.03
CA LEU A 12 23.84 -8.10 -17.31
C LEU A 12 24.54 -7.34 -18.43
N THR A 13 24.64 -7.95 -19.59
CA THR A 13 25.09 -7.30 -20.83
C THR A 13 23.91 -6.94 -21.72
N ASP A 14 24.13 -6.07 -22.71
CA ASP A 14 23.12 -5.82 -23.76
C ASP A 14 22.58 -7.12 -24.35
N ARG A 15 23.47 -8.09 -24.64
CA ARG A 15 23.09 -9.39 -25.22
C ARG A 15 22.15 -10.17 -24.30
N ASP A 16 22.39 -10.16 -23.00
CA ASP A 16 21.55 -10.90 -22.05
C ASP A 16 20.15 -10.28 -21.99
N ILE A 17 20.03 -8.96 -22.18
CA ILE A 17 18.73 -8.27 -22.27
C ILE A 17 18.00 -8.66 -23.56
N GLU A 18 18.69 -8.64 -24.70
CA GLU A 18 18.12 -9.03 -25.99
C GLU A 18 17.66 -10.50 -25.98
N GLU A 19 18.42 -11.41 -25.36
CA GLU A 19 18.04 -12.83 -25.24
C GLU A 19 16.78 -13.03 -24.38
N MET A 20 16.65 -12.30 -23.28
CA MET A 20 15.45 -12.33 -22.45
C MET A 20 14.23 -11.71 -23.17
N ALA A 21 14.44 -10.63 -23.93
CA ALA A 21 13.38 -9.97 -24.68
C ALA A 21 12.84 -10.84 -25.82
N ARG A 22 13.71 -11.63 -26.45
CA ARG A 22 13.35 -12.52 -27.56
C ARG A 22 12.21 -13.48 -27.22
N GLU A 23 12.16 -14.02 -26.01
CA GLU A 23 11.07 -14.91 -25.58
C GLU A 23 9.69 -14.21 -25.61
N TRP A 24 9.66 -12.91 -25.30
CA TRP A 24 8.46 -12.09 -25.37
C TRP A 24 8.10 -11.72 -26.82
N GLU A 25 9.09 -11.38 -27.63
CA GLU A 25 8.89 -10.99 -29.04
C GLU A 25 8.45 -12.15 -29.92
N GLU A 26 8.98 -13.35 -29.66
CA GLU A 26 8.61 -14.59 -30.36
C GLU A 26 7.33 -15.23 -29.78
N GLY A 27 6.81 -14.70 -28.67
CA GLY A 27 5.64 -15.23 -27.97
C GLY A 27 5.85 -16.63 -27.38
N THR A 28 7.11 -16.99 -27.10
CA THR A 28 7.52 -18.30 -26.54
C THR A 28 7.66 -18.28 -25.03
N TRP A 29 7.41 -17.14 -24.37
CA TRP A 29 7.50 -17.00 -22.93
C TRP A 29 6.39 -17.78 -22.19
N GLU A 30 6.79 -18.73 -21.33
CA GLU A 30 5.89 -19.61 -20.57
C GLU A 30 5.79 -19.27 -19.07
N GLY A 31 6.29 -18.11 -18.64
CA GLY A 31 6.24 -17.73 -17.24
C GLY A 31 4.81 -17.45 -16.73
N PRO A 32 4.59 -17.49 -15.40
CA PRO A 32 3.28 -17.19 -14.85
C PRO A 32 2.95 -15.70 -15.07
N LEU A 33 1.83 -15.44 -15.74
CA LEU A 33 1.19 -14.13 -15.70
C LEU A 33 0.71 -13.88 -14.27
N VAL A 34 1.47 -13.10 -13.51
CA VAL A 34 1.00 -12.65 -12.19
C VAL A 34 -0.07 -11.59 -12.45
N GLU A 35 -1.30 -11.83 -12.02
CA GLU A 35 -2.34 -10.80 -12.03
C GLU A 35 -1.90 -9.63 -11.13
N LEU A 36 -1.26 -8.64 -11.73
CA LEU A 36 -0.98 -7.38 -11.08
C LEU A 36 -2.29 -6.65 -10.90
N ARG A 37 -2.87 -6.76 -9.70
CA ARG A 37 -4.05 -5.98 -9.35
C ARG A 37 -3.69 -4.49 -9.39
N VAL A 38 -4.16 -3.82 -10.43
CA VAL A 38 -4.00 -2.37 -10.59
C VAL A 38 -4.80 -1.65 -9.49
N GLY A 39 -4.13 -0.83 -8.69
CA GLY A 39 -4.77 0.04 -7.69
C GLY A 39 -4.30 -0.19 -6.25
N ARG A 40 -4.88 0.57 -5.32
CA ARG A 40 -4.53 0.48 -3.89
C ARG A 40 -5.09 -0.83 -3.30
N PRO A 41 -4.29 -1.57 -2.50
CA PRO A 41 -4.78 -2.75 -1.78
C PRO A 41 -6.04 -2.44 -0.97
N ARG A 42 -6.95 -3.42 -0.85
CA ARG A 42 -8.14 -3.28 0.01
C ARG A 42 -7.70 -3.18 1.47
N LEU A 43 -8.43 -2.37 2.24
CA LEU A 43 -8.25 -2.28 3.69
C LEU A 43 -8.87 -3.49 4.41
N SER A 44 -9.92 -4.09 3.84
CA SER A 44 -10.65 -5.25 4.35
C SER A 44 -11.39 -5.96 3.20
N GLU A 45 -11.90 -7.17 3.48
CA GLU A 45 -12.75 -7.94 2.56
C GLU A 45 -14.17 -7.36 2.42
N GLU A 46 -14.63 -6.64 3.45
CA GLU A 46 -15.92 -5.94 3.42
C GLU A 46 -15.87 -4.65 2.58
N PRO A 47 -17.02 -4.20 2.02
CA PRO A 47 -17.10 -2.92 1.33
C PRO A 47 -16.74 -1.75 2.25
N ASN A 48 -15.84 -0.87 1.80
CA ASN A 48 -15.44 0.31 2.56
C ASN A 48 -16.48 1.43 2.43
N ALA A 49 -16.94 1.97 3.55
CA ALA A 49 -17.65 3.25 3.59
C ALA A 49 -16.66 4.43 3.63
N ASN A 50 -16.92 5.47 2.84
CA ASN A 50 -16.11 6.68 2.85
C ASN A 50 -16.56 7.62 3.99
N LEU A 51 -15.66 7.89 4.92
CA LEU A 51 -15.84 8.86 6.00
C LEU A 51 -14.89 10.03 5.80
N SER A 52 -15.43 11.23 5.58
CA SER A 52 -14.65 12.47 5.47
C SER A 52 -15.23 13.53 6.40
N PHE A 53 -14.37 14.17 7.18
CA PHE A 53 -14.73 15.29 8.04
C PHE A 53 -13.58 16.29 8.10
N LYS A 54 -13.93 17.56 8.30
CA LYS A 54 -12.94 18.62 8.56
C LYS A 54 -12.73 18.74 10.07
N CYS A 55 -11.51 19.02 10.48
CA CYS A 55 -11.18 19.36 11.87
C CYS A 55 -10.23 20.57 11.89
N PRO A 56 -10.17 21.31 13.01
CA PRO A 56 -9.19 22.38 13.17
C PRO A 56 -7.75 21.89 13.01
N GLU A 57 -6.86 22.76 12.53
CA GLU A 57 -5.45 22.42 12.30
C GLU A 57 -4.74 21.94 13.58
N SER A 58 -5.05 22.56 14.72
CA SER A 58 -4.51 22.15 16.03
C SER A 58 -4.88 20.71 16.38
N SER A 59 -6.13 20.30 16.11
CA SER A 59 -6.58 18.92 16.31
C SER A 59 -5.91 17.97 15.32
N ALA A 60 -5.78 18.38 14.05
CA ALA A 60 -5.13 17.59 13.03
C ALA A 60 -3.65 17.32 13.34
N ALA A 61 -2.95 18.29 13.95
CA ALA A 61 -1.58 18.20 14.41
C ALA A 61 -1.45 17.29 15.63
N LEU A 62 -2.34 17.44 16.61
CA LEU A 62 -2.39 16.58 17.80
C LEU A 62 -2.57 15.11 17.41
N ILE A 63 -3.51 14.81 16.52
CA ILE A 63 -3.76 13.46 16.01
C ILE A 63 -2.53 12.90 15.29
N ALA A 64 -1.82 13.72 14.51
CA ALA A 64 -0.62 13.29 13.80
C ALA A 64 0.52 12.95 14.76
N ALA A 65 0.70 13.74 15.82
CA ALA A 65 1.69 13.45 16.86
C ALA A 65 1.37 12.14 17.61
N ALA A 66 0.11 11.94 18.01
CA ALA A 66 -0.32 10.72 18.70
C ALA A 66 -0.14 9.46 17.81
N ALA A 67 -0.50 9.54 16.53
CA ALA A 67 -0.31 8.44 15.59
C ALA A 67 1.18 8.10 15.39
N LYS A 68 2.04 9.13 15.36
CA LYS A 68 3.50 8.95 15.27
C LYS A 68 4.06 8.25 16.52
N GLU A 69 3.61 8.64 17.70
CA GLU A 69 4.03 8.01 18.97
C GLU A 69 3.67 6.52 19.02
N LEU A 70 2.49 6.16 18.50
CA LEU A 70 2.03 4.77 18.41
C LEU A 70 2.64 3.99 17.23
N GLY A 71 3.43 4.64 16.37
CA GLY A 71 4.02 4.00 15.18
C GLY A 71 3.00 3.62 14.10
N ILE A 72 1.80 4.20 14.11
CA ILE A 72 0.72 3.87 13.17
C ILE A 72 0.42 5.02 12.21
N LYS A 73 -0.24 4.71 11.09
CA LYS A 73 -0.69 5.74 10.14
C LYS A 73 -1.82 6.57 10.75
N LYS A 74 -1.85 7.88 10.46
CA LYS A 74 -2.92 8.80 10.88
C LYS A 74 -4.33 8.27 10.57
N SER A 75 -4.52 7.63 9.43
CA SER A 75 -5.81 7.04 9.04
C SER A 75 -6.19 5.80 9.84
N ALA A 76 -5.23 5.02 10.34
CA ALA A 76 -5.50 3.89 11.24
C ALA A 76 -5.96 4.41 12.61
N PHE A 77 -5.20 5.34 13.19
CA PHE A 77 -5.55 5.99 14.45
C PHE A 77 -6.97 6.58 14.43
N MET A 78 -7.32 7.34 13.38
CA MET A 78 -8.66 7.95 13.27
C MET A 78 -9.78 6.91 13.19
N ARG A 79 -9.56 5.79 12.49
CA ARG A 79 -10.56 4.71 12.40
C ARG A 79 -10.75 4.04 13.76
N GLU A 80 -9.66 3.67 14.42
CA GLU A 80 -9.69 3.02 15.72
C GLU A 80 -10.39 3.90 16.77
N ALA A 81 -9.98 5.17 16.88
CA ALA A 81 -10.56 6.11 17.82
C ALA A 81 -12.07 6.35 17.59
N ALA A 82 -12.50 6.44 16.32
CA ALA A 82 -13.91 6.61 15.98
C ALA A 82 -14.75 5.39 16.38
N VAL A 83 -14.25 4.18 16.09
CA VAL A 83 -14.92 2.93 16.45
C VAL A 83 -14.95 2.74 17.96
N GLU A 84 -13.82 2.98 18.66
CA GLU A 84 -13.72 2.91 20.12
C GLU A 84 -14.74 3.84 20.80
N LYS A 85 -14.87 5.07 20.31
CA LYS A 85 -15.86 6.02 20.83
C LYS A 85 -17.29 5.53 20.58
N ALA A 86 -17.59 5.00 19.39
CA ALA A 86 -18.90 4.47 19.06
C ALA A 86 -19.30 3.29 19.96
N VAL A 87 -18.39 2.33 20.14
CA VAL A 87 -18.59 1.17 21.03
C VAL A 87 -18.90 1.61 22.45
N ARG A 88 -18.11 2.55 23.01
CA ARG A 88 -18.34 3.07 24.36
C ARG A 88 -19.72 3.70 24.53
N ILE A 89 -20.18 4.47 23.55
CA ILE A 89 -21.49 5.13 23.60
C ILE A 89 -22.62 4.10 23.51
N LEU A 90 -22.52 3.13 22.61
CA LEU A 90 -23.53 2.08 22.47
C LEU A 90 -23.61 1.19 23.71
N ALA A 91 -22.47 0.88 24.33
CA ALA A 91 -22.41 0.12 25.57
C ALA A 91 -23.02 0.87 26.77
N ALA A 92 -22.99 2.21 26.77
CA ALA A 92 -23.58 3.03 27.83
C ALA A 92 -25.07 3.33 27.60
N ALA A 93 -25.60 3.07 26.41
CA ALA A 93 -26.98 3.34 26.03
C ALA A 93 -27.91 2.13 26.16
N GLY A 94 -27.37 0.94 26.42
CA GLY A 94 -28.11 -0.30 26.71
C GLY A 94 -27.98 -0.71 28.17
#